data_AF-A0A815JEC2-F1
#
_entry.id   AF-A0A815JEC2-F1
#
_cell.length_a   1.000
_cell.length_b   1.000
_cell.length_c   1.000
_cell.angle_alpha   90.00
_cell.angle_beta   90.00
_cell.angle_gamma   90.00
#
_symmetry.space_group_name_H-M   'P 1'
#
loop_
_entity.id
_entity.type
_entity.pdbx_description
1 polymer ?
#
loop_
_entity_poly.entity_id
_entity_poly.type
_entity_poly.pdbx_seq_one_letter_code
_entity_poly.pdbx_strand_id
1 'polypeptide(L)'
;MIFSAVFVTFYIIRAVSAQCAPGQYFSANQCRRCLIGSYCPDGYQQLPCAPGNYTDVYEQTKCRQCPPGHFNIKLGSTNCSRARLGQYAPVNNKNSQSCSPGTYTDRPAQSSCKTCRSGTYSATLGAQSCSRCPLGHFCLNPAKLPQPCPAGFYADLYEQTKCRKCPRGYYTIQPKATYCIKCPPGHSCADPATRPTPCPIGFHNPLRAQINCRQCKSGWTTSVPGQAECTNLSQEIG
;
A
#
# COMPACT_ATOMS: atom_id res chain seq x y z
N MET A 1 -32.67 82.48 -2.40
CA MET A 1 -33.68 81.42 -2.17
C MET A 1 -34.14 80.94 -3.53
N ILE A 2 -34.41 79.64 -3.70
CA ILE A 2 -34.69 78.91 -4.96
C ILE A 2 -33.44 78.20 -5.52
N PHE A 3 -33.21 76.96 -5.07
CA PHE A 3 -32.59 75.91 -5.87
C PHE A 3 -33.33 74.58 -5.62
N SER A 4 -34.19 74.27 -6.58
CA SER A 4 -34.52 72.95 -7.13
C SER A 4 -34.97 71.80 -6.21
N ALA A 5 -36.30 71.74 -6.07
CA ALA A 5 -37.09 70.57 -5.71
C ALA A 5 -37.14 69.52 -6.85
N VAL A 6 -35.98 68.96 -7.25
CA VAL A 6 -35.90 67.94 -8.33
C VAL A 6 -35.23 66.63 -7.86
N PHE A 7 -34.68 66.57 -6.65
CA PHE A 7 -34.00 65.37 -6.12
C PHE A 7 -34.86 64.48 -5.20
N VAL A 8 -36.15 64.79 -5.01
CA VAL A 8 -37.01 64.06 -4.06
C VAL A 8 -37.90 63.01 -4.74
N THR A 9 -37.96 62.99 -6.07
CA THR A 9 -38.83 62.07 -6.84
C THR A 9 -38.08 61.02 -7.67
N PHE A 10 -36.75 60.98 -7.62
CA PHE A 10 -35.96 59.93 -8.25
C PHE A 10 -35.36 59.00 -7.18
N TYR A 11 -35.90 57.79 -7.11
CA TYR A 11 -35.48 56.67 -6.27
C TYR A 11 -35.92 56.68 -4.80
N ILE A 12 -37.20 57.02 -4.58
CA ILE A 12 -38.05 56.14 -3.74
C ILE A 12 -38.34 54.85 -4.53
N ILE A 13 -37.30 54.18 -5.02
CA ILE A 13 -37.27 52.73 -5.03
C ILE A 13 -36.60 52.42 -3.71
N ARG A 14 -37.34 52.59 -2.62
CA ARG A 14 -37.10 51.74 -1.48
C ARG A 14 -37.32 50.35 -2.05
N ALA A 15 -36.24 49.69 -2.45
CA ALA A 15 -36.19 48.25 -2.37
C ALA A 15 -36.51 47.98 -0.91
N VAL A 16 -37.78 47.76 -0.62
CA VAL A 16 -38.24 47.00 0.53
C VAL A 16 -37.74 45.57 0.25
N SER A 17 -36.43 45.38 0.15
CA SER A 17 -35.84 44.08 0.39
C SER A 17 -35.94 43.97 1.89
N ALA A 18 -37.03 43.38 2.38
CA ALA A 18 -37.13 42.99 3.77
C ALA A 18 -35.83 42.24 4.08
N GLN A 19 -34.95 42.84 4.87
CA GLN A 19 -33.65 42.27 5.18
C GLN A 19 -33.92 41.18 6.20
N CYS A 20 -34.25 39.99 5.70
CA CYS A 20 -34.54 38.85 6.54
C CYS A 20 -33.31 38.58 7.41
N ALA A 21 -33.53 38.13 8.64
CA ALA A 21 -32.43 37.85 9.55
C ALA A 21 -31.50 36.78 8.94
N PRO A 22 -30.20 36.76 9.30
CA PRO A 22 -29.30 35.66 8.92
C PRO A 22 -29.94 34.30 9.24
N GLY A 23 -29.88 33.36 8.31
CA GLY A 23 -30.63 32.10 8.41
C GLY A 23 -32.05 32.16 7.82
N GLN A 24 -32.46 33.28 7.23
CA GLN A 24 -33.71 33.40 6.46
C GLN A 24 -33.42 33.86 5.03
N TYR A 25 -34.39 33.74 4.14
CA TYR A 25 -34.33 34.29 2.80
C TYR A 25 -35.68 34.89 2.39
N PHE A 26 -35.65 35.91 1.54
CA PHE A 26 -36.87 36.57 1.07
C PHE A 26 -37.48 35.81 -0.10
N SER A 27 -38.74 35.38 0.04
CA SER A 27 -39.47 34.66 -1.01
C SER A 27 -40.98 34.85 -0.85
N ALA A 28 -41.68 35.10 -1.96
CA ALA A 28 -43.13 35.37 -1.96
C ALA A 28 -43.56 36.50 -0.99
N ASN A 29 -42.79 37.60 -1.00
CA ASN A 29 -43.04 38.79 -0.16
C ASN A 29 -42.98 38.54 1.36
N GLN A 30 -42.33 37.46 1.81
CA GLN A 30 -42.17 37.10 3.20
C GLN A 30 -40.76 36.54 3.49
N CYS A 31 -40.27 36.70 4.71
CA CYS A 31 -39.08 36.01 5.19
C CYS A 31 -39.40 34.55 5.49
N ARG A 32 -38.71 33.64 4.82
CA ARG A 32 -38.83 32.19 5.03
C ARG A 32 -37.55 31.66 5.66
N ARG A 33 -37.68 30.69 6.56
CA ARG A 33 -36.54 30.00 7.18
C ARG A 33 -35.70 29.28 6.12
N CYS A 34 -34.37 29.36 6.24
CA CYS A 34 -33.46 28.63 5.36
C CYS A 34 -33.65 27.12 5.56
N LEU A 35 -33.83 26.38 4.48
CA LEU A 35 -34.05 24.94 4.50
C LEU A 35 -32.74 24.16 4.71
N ILE A 36 -32.88 22.95 5.22
CA ILE A 36 -31.77 21.98 5.30
C ILE A 36 -31.15 21.74 3.92
N GLY A 37 -29.86 21.41 3.91
CA GLY A 37 -29.08 21.31 2.69
C GLY A 37 -28.71 22.66 2.07
N SER A 38 -29.13 23.79 2.65
CA SER A 38 -28.82 25.13 2.14
C SER A 38 -28.45 26.11 3.27
N TYR A 39 -27.82 27.22 2.90
CA TYR A 39 -27.44 28.29 3.82
C TYR A 39 -27.83 29.67 3.27
N CYS A 40 -28.08 30.59 4.19
CA CYS A 40 -28.59 31.92 3.91
C CYS A 40 -27.75 32.93 4.72
N PRO A 41 -26.64 33.46 4.17
CA PRO A 41 -25.72 34.31 4.91
C PRO A 41 -26.33 35.68 5.21
N ASP A 42 -27.01 36.28 4.22
CA ASP A 42 -27.35 37.71 4.22
C ASP A 42 -28.86 38.00 4.08
N GLY A 43 -29.74 37.00 4.23
CA GLY A 43 -31.20 37.25 4.17
C GLY A 43 -31.82 37.33 2.77
N TYR A 44 -31.00 37.31 1.70
CA TYR A 44 -31.49 37.53 0.33
C TYR A 44 -31.86 36.24 -0.41
N GLN A 45 -31.01 35.23 -0.36
CA GLN A 45 -31.16 34.01 -1.17
C GLN A 45 -30.76 32.77 -0.38
N GLN A 46 -31.37 31.65 -0.76
CA GLN A 46 -31.02 30.33 -0.26
C GLN A 46 -30.02 29.67 -1.20
N LEU A 47 -28.81 29.41 -0.70
CA LEU A 47 -27.72 28.80 -1.47
C LEU A 47 -27.54 27.34 -1.05
N PRO A 48 -27.57 26.37 -1.97
CA PRO A 48 -27.38 24.97 -1.60
C PRO A 48 -25.93 24.71 -1.17
N CYS A 49 -25.74 23.80 -0.21
CA CYS A 49 -24.41 23.40 0.23
C CYS A 49 -23.65 22.71 -0.91
N ALA A 50 -22.45 23.21 -1.21
CA ALA A 50 -21.56 22.60 -2.19
C ALA A 50 -21.12 21.17 -1.75
N PRO A 51 -20.75 20.29 -2.70
CA PRO A 51 -20.17 19.00 -2.37
C PRO A 51 -18.98 19.13 -1.41
N GLY A 52 -18.87 18.20 -0.45
CA GLY A 52 -18.00 18.28 0.72
C GLY A 52 -18.64 18.97 1.94
N ASN A 53 -19.75 19.68 1.76
CA ASN A 53 -20.46 20.40 2.81
C ASN A 53 -21.93 19.96 2.93
N TYR A 54 -22.52 20.14 4.11
CA TYR A 54 -23.90 19.77 4.39
C TYR A 54 -24.51 20.66 5.48
N THR A 55 -25.83 20.60 5.61
CA THR A 55 -26.53 21.03 6.82
C THR A 55 -27.80 20.22 7.01
N ASP A 56 -28.01 19.73 8.22
CA ASP A 56 -29.19 18.99 8.67
C ASP A 56 -30.16 19.85 9.50
N VAL A 57 -29.83 21.14 9.68
CA VAL A 57 -30.59 22.08 10.51
C VAL A 57 -31.08 23.27 9.69
N TYR A 58 -32.25 23.79 10.06
CA TYR A 58 -32.82 25.00 9.47
C TYR A 58 -32.00 26.24 9.89
N GLU A 59 -32.23 27.33 9.17
CA GLU A 59 -31.74 28.67 9.53
C GLU A 59 -30.21 28.80 9.63
N GLN A 60 -29.48 28.01 8.85
CA GLN A 60 -28.03 28.13 8.79
C GLN A 60 -27.58 29.30 7.93
N THR A 61 -26.56 30.01 8.43
CA THR A 61 -25.85 31.08 7.71
C THR A 61 -24.62 30.57 6.96
N LYS A 62 -24.20 29.33 7.23
CA LYS A 62 -23.09 28.65 6.56
C LYS A 62 -23.28 27.13 6.59
N CYS A 63 -22.73 26.43 5.60
CA CYS A 63 -22.71 24.97 5.61
C CYS A 63 -21.60 24.43 6.53
N ARG A 64 -21.81 23.22 7.07
CA ARG A 64 -20.81 22.46 7.82
C ARG A 64 -20.02 21.57 6.86
N GLN A 65 -18.72 21.44 7.07
CA GLN A 65 -17.89 20.50 6.32
C GLN A 65 -18.20 19.06 6.74
N CYS A 66 -18.10 18.12 5.81
CA CYS A 66 -18.13 16.70 6.16
C CYS A 66 -16.96 16.38 7.11
N PRO A 67 -17.23 15.67 8.22
CA PRO A 67 -16.20 15.27 9.15
C PRO A 67 -15.22 14.28 8.49
N PRO A 68 -14.01 14.11 9.05
CA PRO A 68 -13.06 13.12 8.56
C PRO A 68 -13.71 11.74 8.40
N GLY A 69 -13.37 11.03 7.33
CA GLY A 69 -13.95 9.74 6.98
C GLY A 69 -15.33 9.80 6.34
N HIS A 70 -15.89 11.00 6.13
CA HIS A 70 -17.16 11.20 5.47
C HIS A 70 -17.02 12.12 4.26
N PHE A 71 -17.93 11.96 3.31
CA PHE A 71 -17.95 12.73 2.08
C PHE A 71 -19.38 12.93 1.58
N ASN A 72 -19.59 13.90 0.71
CA ASN A 72 -20.80 13.92 -0.12
C ASN A 72 -20.48 14.47 -1.52
N ILE A 73 -21.15 13.89 -2.51
CA ILE A 73 -21.00 14.28 -3.92
C ILE A 73 -22.13 15.22 -4.38
N LYS A 74 -23.24 15.28 -3.62
CA LYS A 74 -24.47 15.93 -4.03
C LYS A 74 -24.50 17.39 -3.59
N LEU A 75 -24.92 18.27 -4.50
CA LEU A 75 -25.29 19.63 -4.16
C LEU A 75 -26.53 19.62 -3.25
N GLY A 76 -26.54 20.48 -2.24
CA GLY A 76 -27.66 20.60 -1.32
C GLY A 76 -27.77 19.46 -0.31
N SER A 77 -26.67 18.77 0.01
CA SER A 77 -26.73 17.58 0.86
C SER A 77 -27.09 17.92 2.31
N THR A 78 -27.93 17.07 2.92
CA THR A 78 -28.32 17.17 4.33
C THR A 78 -27.51 16.24 5.24
N ASN A 79 -26.66 15.39 4.67
CA ASN A 79 -25.83 14.44 5.41
C ASN A 79 -24.53 14.14 4.62
N CYS A 80 -23.58 13.47 5.27
CA CYS A 80 -22.38 12.93 4.66
C CYS A 80 -22.38 11.40 4.70
N SER A 81 -21.97 10.78 3.61
CA SER A 81 -21.79 9.33 3.51
C SER A 81 -20.45 8.91 4.09
N ARG A 82 -20.40 7.75 4.74
CA ARG A 82 -19.16 7.15 5.26
C ARG A 82 -18.33 6.61 4.11
N ALA A 83 -17.01 6.84 4.14
CA ALA A 83 -16.06 6.09 3.31
C ALA A 83 -16.20 4.59 3.61
N ARG A 84 -16.29 3.76 2.55
CA ARG A 84 -16.43 2.31 2.69
C ARG A 84 -15.11 1.68 3.13
N LEU A 85 -15.16 0.42 3.57
CA LEU A 85 -13.96 -0.35 3.88
C LEU A 85 -13.05 -0.46 2.64
N GLY A 86 -11.74 -0.22 2.83
CA GLY A 86 -10.78 -0.05 1.72
C GLY A 86 -10.73 1.37 1.16
N GLN A 87 -11.55 2.30 1.64
CA GLN A 87 -11.54 3.70 1.21
C GLN A 87 -11.27 4.64 2.39
N TYR A 88 -10.91 5.87 2.06
CA TYR A 88 -10.75 6.96 2.99
C TYR A 88 -11.35 8.26 2.44
N ALA A 89 -11.69 9.19 3.32
CA ALA A 89 -12.12 10.53 2.96
C ALA A 89 -11.48 11.55 3.90
N PRO A 90 -10.52 12.37 3.43
CA PRO A 90 -9.98 13.48 4.21
C PRO A 90 -11.05 14.52 4.58
N VAL A 91 -10.65 15.60 5.26
CA VAL A 91 -11.58 16.69 5.63
C VAL A 91 -12.14 17.37 4.38
N ASN A 92 -13.42 17.77 4.41
CA ASN A 92 -14.09 18.48 3.33
C ASN A 92 -14.06 17.72 1.98
N ASN A 93 -14.10 16.38 2.03
CA ASN A 93 -13.99 15.58 0.83
C ASN A 93 -15.30 15.50 0.05
N LYS A 94 -15.19 15.65 -1.27
CA LYS A 94 -16.33 15.53 -2.20
C LYS A 94 -16.63 14.07 -2.53
N ASN A 95 -15.65 13.18 -2.46
CA ASN A 95 -15.81 11.75 -2.74
C ASN A 95 -15.09 10.89 -1.69
N SER A 96 -15.06 9.57 -1.86
CA SER A 96 -14.12 8.71 -1.14
C SER A 96 -13.03 8.24 -2.11
N GLN A 97 -11.85 7.99 -1.56
CA GLN A 97 -10.67 7.53 -2.31
C GLN A 97 -10.29 6.12 -1.85
N SER A 98 -9.97 5.23 -2.79
CA SER A 98 -9.46 3.89 -2.45
C SER A 98 -8.04 3.98 -1.91
N CYS A 99 -7.72 3.13 -0.93
CA CYS A 99 -6.35 3.01 -0.44
C CYS A 99 -5.41 2.53 -1.55
N SER A 100 -4.28 3.23 -1.71
CA SER A 100 -3.23 2.85 -2.65
C SER A 100 -2.54 1.55 -2.22
N PRO A 101 -1.89 0.81 -3.13
CA PRO A 101 -1.04 -0.31 -2.78
C PRO A 101 -0.05 0.05 -1.66
N GLY A 102 0.15 -0.90 -0.73
CA GLY A 102 0.96 -0.71 0.47
C GLY A 102 0.22 -0.04 1.62
N THR A 103 -1.05 0.34 1.43
CA THR A 103 -1.91 0.90 2.46
C THR A 103 -3.26 0.19 2.52
N TYR A 104 -3.98 0.33 3.64
CA TYR A 104 -5.26 -0.32 3.88
C TYR A 104 -6.13 0.45 4.89
N THR A 105 -7.42 0.13 4.95
CA THR A 105 -8.30 0.52 6.06
C THR A 105 -9.04 -0.70 6.59
N ASP A 106 -9.05 -0.87 7.90
CA ASP A 106 -9.65 -2.02 8.59
C ASP A 106 -11.08 -1.74 9.09
N ARG A 107 -11.55 -0.49 8.97
CA ARG A 107 -12.88 -0.04 9.37
C ARG A 107 -13.43 0.97 8.35
N PRO A 108 -14.76 1.14 8.25
CA PRO A 108 -15.35 2.24 7.50
C PRO A 108 -15.09 3.60 8.17
N ALA A 109 -15.45 4.67 7.47
CA ALA A 109 -15.35 6.06 7.94
C ALA A 109 -13.93 6.47 8.38
N GLN A 110 -12.91 5.99 7.67
CA GLN A 110 -11.51 6.37 7.91
C GLN A 110 -11.14 7.62 7.12
N SER A 111 -10.37 8.51 7.73
CA SER A 111 -9.91 9.75 7.09
C SER A 111 -8.60 9.61 6.32
N SER A 112 -7.88 8.51 6.54
CA SER A 112 -6.63 8.16 5.88
C SER A 112 -6.45 6.65 5.86
N CYS A 113 -5.56 6.17 4.97
CA CYS A 113 -5.17 4.77 4.95
C CYS A 113 -3.98 4.51 5.89
N LYS A 114 -3.99 3.34 6.53
CA LYS A 114 -2.89 2.81 7.34
C LYS A 114 -1.86 2.16 6.42
N THR A 115 -0.58 2.31 6.71
CA THR A 115 0.50 1.67 5.95
C THR A 115 0.68 0.21 6.39
N CYS A 116 0.95 -0.68 5.44
CA CYS A 116 1.38 -2.03 5.73
C CYS A 116 2.73 -2.05 6.45
N ARG A 117 2.85 -2.85 7.51
CA ARG A 117 4.12 -3.03 8.21
C ARG A 117 5.14 -3.72 7.32
N SER A 118 6.43 -3.50 7.58
CA SER A 118 7.51 -4.22 6.91
C SER A 118 7.32 -5.73 7.00
N GLY A 119 7.56 -6.45 5.89
CA GLY A 119 7.27 -7.88 5.80
C GLY A 119 5.80 -8.20 5.50
N THR A 120 4.92 -7.22 5.38
CA THR A 120 3.57 -7.39 4.85
C THR A 120 3.40 -6.57 3.58
N TYR A 121 2.39 -6.90 2.78
CA TYR A 121 2.13 -6.23 1.51
C TYR A 121 0.64 -6.11 1.21
N SER A 122 0.31 -5.15 0.36
CA SER A 122 -0.98 -4.98 -0.28
C SER A 122 -0.72 -4.47 -1.70
N ALA A 123 -0.93 -5.32 -2.70
CA ALA A 123 -0.63 -4.96 -4.09
C ALA A 123 -1.85 -4.37 -4.83
N THR A 124 -3.02 -4.33 -4.19
CA THR A 124 -4.28 -3.94 -4.83
C THR A 124 -4.81 -2.64 -4.25
N LEU A 125 -5.52 -1.88 -5.09
CA LEU A 125 -6.31 -0.74 -4.61
C LEU A 125 -7.40 -1.19 -3.66
N GLY A 126 -7.70 -0.36 -2.68
CA GLY A 126 -8.83 -0.57 -1.79
C GLY A 126 -8.64 -1.69 -0.77
N ALA A 127 -7.39 -1.99 -0.40
CA ALA A 127 -7.12 -3.08 0.52
C ALA A 127 -7.69 -2.83 1.91
N GLN A 128 -8.15 -3.92 2.53
CA GLN A 128 -8.81 -3.91 3.83
C GLN A 128 -7.88 -4.43 4.94
N SER A 129 -6.79 -5.08 4.54
CA SER A 129 -5.74 -5.63 5.39
C SER A 129 -4.48 -5.84 4.57
N CYS A 130 -3.35 -6.02 5.23
CA CYS A 130 -2.10 -6.41 4.60
C CYS A 130 -1.90 -7.93 4.69
N SER A 131 -1.39 -8.52 3.61
CA SER A 131 -1.02 -9.93 3.56
C SER A 131 0.40 -10.13 4.07
N ARG A 132 0.66 -11.24 4.76
CA ARG A 132 2.00 -11.60 5.23
C ARG A 132 2.87 -12.01 4.04
N CYS A 133 4.14 -11.60 4.03
CA CYS A 133 5.06 -12.12 3.02
C CYS A 133 5.20 -13.64 3.16
N PRO A 134 4.94 -14.42 2.11
CA PRO A 134 4.97 -15.88 2.19
C PRO A 134 6.41 -16.42 2.21
N LEU A 135 6.55 -17.68 2.63
CA LEU A 135 7.82 -18.40 2.56
C LEU A 135 8.38 -18.43 1.13
N GLY A 136 9.70 -18.48 1.03
CA GLY A 136 10.45 -18.41 -0.22
C GLY A 136 10.42 -17.02 -0.88
N HIS A 137 9.80 -16.02 -0.26
CA HIS A 137 9.75 -14.66 -0.79
C HIS A 137 10.28 -13.64 0.22
N PHE A 138 10.56 -12.45 -0.30
CA PHE A 138 10.81 -11.27 0.49
C PHE A 138 9.93 -10.10 0.04
N CYS A 139 9.57 -9.24 0.98
CA CYS A 139 8.70 -8.10 0.77
C CYS A 139 9.38 -6.85 1.32
N LEU A 140 10.23 -6.22 0.50
CA LEU A 140 10.90 -4.96 0.84
C LEU A 140 9.94 -3.78 0.70
N ASN A 141 9.14 -3.77 -0.37
CA ASN A 141 8.16 -2.73 -0.64
C ASN A 141 6.75 -3.25 -0.37
N PRO A 142 6.01 -2.70 0.62
CA PRO A 142 4.65 -3.15 0.94
C PRO A 142 3.65 -2.94 -0.20
N ALA A 143 3.93 -2.05 -1.15
CA ALA A 143 3.09 -1.78 -2.31
C ALA A 143 3.28 -2.77 -3.47
N LYS A 144 4.25 -3.68 -3.38
CA LYS A 144 4.55 -4.65 -4.44
C LYS A 144 4.18 -6.07 -4.02
N LEU A 145 3.98 -6.93 -5.02
CA LEU A 145 3.86 -8.36 -4.82
C LEU A 145 5.15 -8.94 -4.20
N PRO A 146 5.06 -10.03 -3.42
CA PRO A 146 6.21 -10.72 -2.87
C PRO A 146 7.20 -11.10 -3.98
N GLN A 147 8.48 -10.84 -3.74
CA GLN A 147 9.54 -11.17 -4.68
C GLN A 147 10.16 -12.52 -4.29
N PRO A 148 10.27 -13.49 -5.22
CA PRO A 148 10.84 -14.79 -4.89
C PRO A 148 12.32 -14.64 -4.57
N CYS A 149 12.81 -15.43 -3.62
CA CYS A 149 14.24 -15.50 -3.36
C CYS A 149 14.96 -16.08 -4.58
N PRO A 150 16.04 -15.43 -5.06
CA PRO A 150 16.82 -15.93 -6.18
C PRO A 150 17.65 -17.16 -5.77
N ALA A 151 18.23 -17.84 -6.77
CA ALA A 151 19.16 -18.94 -6.54
C ALA A 151 20.30 -18.51 -5.58
N GLY A 152 20.71 -19.42 -4.71
CA GLY A 152 21.67 -19.18 -3.63
C GLY A 152 21.10 -18.45 -2.41
N PHE A 153 19.81 -18.13 -2.42
CA PHE A 153 19.12 -17.48 -1.30
C PHE A 153 17.81 -18.21 -0.95
N TYR A 154 17.38 -18.06 0.30
CA TYR A 154 16.16 -18.68 0.82
C TYR A 154 15.41 -17.75 1.78
N ALA A 155 14.12 -18.03 1.96
CA ALA A 155 13.29 -17.42 3.00
C ALA A 155 12.43 -18.49 3.68
N ASP A 156 12.75 -18.75 4.93
CA ASP A 156 12.19 -19.78 5.83
C ASP A 156 11.26 -19.19 6.89
N LEU A 157 11.09 -17.87 6.91
CA LEU A 157 10.17 -17.17 7.82
C LEU A 157 9.14 -16.35 7.04
N TYR A 158 7.92 -16.29 7.57
CA TYR A 158 6.94 -15.31 7.12
C TYR A 158 7.44 -13.90 7.42
N GLU A 159 6.98 -12.95 6.62
CA GLU A 159 7.26 -11.51 6.80
C GLU A 159 8.74 -11.13 6.65
N GLN A 160 9.53 -11.91 5.92
CA GLN A 160 10.88 -11.51 5.56
C GLN A 160 10.89 -10.32 4.60
N THR A 161 11.73 -9.34 4.89
CA THR A 161 12.00 -8.19 4.02
C THR A 161 13.19 -8.41 3.09
N LYS A 162 13.97 -9.46 3.35
CA LYS A 162 15.13 -9.88 2.55
C LYS A 162 15.31 -11.39 2.62
N CYS A 163 15.86 -11.96 1.55
CA CYS A 163 16.28 -13.35 1.54
C CYS A 163 17.60 -13.53 2.28
N ARG A 164 17.78 -14.71 2.88
CA ARG A 164 19.03 -15.14 3.50
C ARG A 164 19.88 -15.86 2.47
N LYS A 165 21.19 -15.57 2.44
CA LYS A 165 22.12 -16.32 1.58
C LYS A 165 22.31 -17.72 2.16
N CYS A 166 22.44 -18.72 1.29
CA CYS A 166 22.79 -20.06 1.74
C CYS A 166 24.14 -20.06 2.47
N PRO A 167 24.25 -20.79 3.59
CA PRO A 167 25.53 -20.96 4.29
C PRO A 167 26.59 -21.58 3.38
N ARG A 168 27.86 -21.40 3.73
CA ARG A 168 28.98 -22.01 2.98
C ARG A 168 28.82 -23.53 2.93
N GLY A 169 29.01 -24.12 1.75
CA GLY A 169 28.79 -25.55 1.54
C GLY A 169 27.33 -25.95 1.35
N TYR A 170 26.42 -24.99 1.19
CA TYR A 170 25.02 -25.23 0.87
C TYR A 170 24.65 -24.46 -0.39
N TYR A 171 23.64 -24.96 -1.10
CA TYR A 171 23.20 -24.37 -2.37
C TYR A 171 21.68 -24.45 -2.52
N THR A 172 21.14 -23.61 -3.40
CA THR A 172 19.79 -23.77 -3.95
C THR A 172 19.77 -23.16 -5.35
N ILE A 173 19.27 -23.91 -6.33
CA ILE A 173 19.28 -23.50 -7.74
C ILE A 173 17.92 -22.97 -8.20
N GLN A 174 16.86 -23.28 -7.46
CA GLN A 174 15.51 -22.87 -7.82
C GLN A 174 15.14 -21.60 -7.04
N PRO A 175 14.39 -20.68 -7.68
CA PRO A 175 13.83 -19.55 -6.97
C PRO A 175 12.81 -20.03 -5.94
N LYS A 176 12.41 -19.15 -5.01
CA LYS A 176 11.41 -19.45 -3.97
C LYS A 176 11.86 -20.53 -2.98
N ALA A 177 13.16 -20.71 -2.79
CA ALA A 177 13.66 -21.68 -1.83
C ALA A 177 13.32 -21.29 -0.38
N THR A 178 12.90 -22.27 0.41
CA THR A 178 12.66 -22.12 1.85
C THR A 178 13.77 -22.72 2.71
N TYR A 179 14.73 -23.41 2.09
CA TYR A 179 15.90 -23.98 2.75
C TYR A 179 17.03 -24.13 1.75
N CYS A 180 18.23 -24.42 2.24
CA CYS A 180 19.39 -24.72 1.40
C CYS A 180 19.78 -26.19 1.52
N ILE A 181 20.26 -26.76 0.42
CA ILE A 181 20.66 -28.16 0.31
C ILE A 181 22.16 -28.26 0.63
N LYS A 182 22.55 -29.24 1.45
CA LYS A 182 23.97 -29.53 1.74
C LYS A 182 24.67 -29.99 0.46
N CYS A 183 25.88 -29.47 0.20
CA CYS A 183 26.72 -29.98 -0.89
C CYS A 183 26.96 -31.48 -0.70
N PRO A 184 26.71 -32.32 -1.72
CA PRO A 184 26.95 -33.75 -1.63
C PRO A 184 28.46 -34.08 -1.64
N PRO A 185 28.87 -35.27 -1.15
CA PRO A 185 30.23 -35.75 -1.32
C PRO A 185 30.61 -35.84 -2.81
N GLY A 186 31.91 -35.83 -3.08
CA GLY A 186 32.48 -35.81 -4.42
C GLY A 186 32.28 -34.50 -5.17
N HIS A 187 31.60 -33.51 -4.59
CA HIS A 187 31.32 -32.22 -5.22
C HIS A 187 31.86 -31.06 -4.40
N SER A 188 31.92 -29.91 -5.05
CA SER A 188 32.24 -28.61 -4.46
C SER A 188 31.10 -27.63 -4.72
N CYS A 189 30.78 -26.83 -3.71
CA CYS A 189 29.75 -25.80 -3.80
C CYS A 189 30.36 -24.44 -3.42
N ALA A 190 31.21 -23.91 -4.30
CA ALA A 190 31.84 -22.60 -4.13
C ALA A 190 30.83 -21.46 -4.29
N ASP A 191 29.93 -21.59 -5.29
CA ASP A 191 28.81 -20.68 -5.51
C ASP A 191 27.50 -21.34 -5.03
N PRO A 192 26.79 -20.76 -4.04
CA PRO A 192 25.52 -21.31 -3.57
C PRO A 192 24.38 -21.21 -4.60
N ALA A 193 24.52 -20.40 -5.66
CA ALA A 193 23.51 -20.20 -6.69
C ALA A 193 23.59 -21.19 -7.86
N THR A 194 24.64 -22.01 -7.93
CA THR A 194 24.85 -22.96 -9.02
C THR A 194 24.70 -24.40 -8.55
N ARG A 195 24.62 -25.33 -9.52
CA ARG A 195 24.62 -26.76 -9.21
C ARG A 195 25.98 -27.15 -8.63
N PRO A 196 26.04 -28.13 -7.70
CA PRO A 196 27.31 -28.66 -7.21
C PRO A 196 28.21 -29.09 -8.37
N THR A 197 29.46 -28.65 -8.34
CA THR A 197 30.46 -29.00 -9.34
C THR A 197 31.15 -30.29 -8.93
N PRO A 198 31.13 -31.35 -9.75
CA PRO A 198 31.84 -32.59 -9.43
C PRO A 198 33.34 -32.31 -9.34
N CYS A 199 34.01 -32.93 -8.38
CA CYS A 199 35.46 -32.83 -8.27
C CYS A 199 36.12 -33.46 -9.50
N PRO A 200 37.09 -32.78 -10.14
CA PRO A 200 37.79 -33.33 -11.28
C PRO A 200 38.62 -34.56 -10.88
N ILE A 201 39.03 -35.35 -11.88
CA ILE A 201 39.94 -36.49 -11.71
C ILE A 201 41.20 -36.06 -10.94
N GLY A 202 41.62 -36.88 -9.99
CA GLY A 202 42.73 -36.58 -9.06
C GLY A 202 42.33 -35.69 -7.88
N PHE A 203 41.08 -35.24 -7.81
CA PHE A 203 40.50 -34.51 -6.69
C PHE A 203 39.25 -35.22 -6.16
N HIS A 204 38.97 -35.02 -4.87
CA HIS A 204 37.86 -35.65 -4.17
C HIS A 204 37.31 -34.77 -3.04
N ASN A 205 36.15 -35.15 -2.51
CA ASN A 205 35.57 -34.59 -1.29
C ASN A 205 34.77 -35.68 -0.54
N PRO A 206 35.27 -36.21 0.57
CA PRO A 206 34.58 -37.31 1.25
C PRO A 206 33.40 -36.82 2.10
N LEU A 207 33.41 -35.53 2.49
CA LEU A 207 32.41 -34.96 3.40
C LEU A 207 31.34 -34.18 2.64
N ARG A 208 30.18 -34.03 3.28
CA ARG A 208 29.14 -33.09 2.85
C ARG A 208 29.55 -31.65 3.17
N ALA A 209 28.88 -30.70 2.52
CA ALA A 209 29.02 -29.26 2.71
C ALA A 209 30.43 -28.70 2.48
N GLN A 210 31.18 -29.30 1.55
CA GLN A 210 32.49 -28.80 1.14
C GLN A 210 32.36 -27.76 0.02
N ILE A 211 33.20 -26.72 0.08
CA ILE A 211 33.22 -25.63 -0.90
C ILE A 211 34.28 -25.81 -1.98
N ASN A 212 35.32 -26.60 -1.70
CA ASN A 212 36.48 -26.81 -2.57
C ASN A 212 36.78 -28.30 -2.62
N CYS A 213 37.26 -28.80 -3.75
CA CYS A 213 37.79 -30.14 -3.88
C CYS A 213 39.21 -30.24 -3.31
N ARG A 214 39.56 -31.41 -2.78
CA ARG A 214 40.88 -31.70 -2.21
C ARG A 214 41.65 -32.63 -3.15
N GLN A 215 42.94 -32.41 -3.31
CA GLN A 215 43.77 -33.27 -4.15
C GLN A 215 44.01 -34.62 -3.48
N CYS A 216 44.00 -35.69 -4.26
CA CYS A 216 44.43 -37.01 -3.78
C CYS A 216 45.92 -37.00 -3.38
N LYS A 217 46.28 -37.88 -2.44
CA LYS A 217 47.68 -38.08 -2.06
C LYS A 217 48.46 -38.75 -3.20
N SER A 218 49.79 -38.61 -3.20
CA SER A 218 50.65 -39.31 -4.17
C SER A 218 50.38 -40.82 -4.16
N GLY A 219 50.26 -41.43 -5.34
CA GLY A 219 49.89 -42.84 -5.51
C GLY A 219 48.39 -43.12 -5.50
N TRP A 220 47.54 -42.10 -5.34
CA TRP A 220 46.08 -42.23 -5.32
C TRP A 220 45.42 -41.33 -6.36
N THR A 221 44.28 -41.77 -6.91
CA THR A 221 43.51 -41.00 -7.90
C THR A 221 42.00 -41.16 -7.70
N THR A 222 41.22 -40.38 -8.43
CA THR A 222 39.80 -40.65 -8.68
C THR A 222 39.64 -40.98 -10.16
N SER A 223 38.98 -42.08 -10.49
CA SER A 223 38.89 -42.60 -11.86
C SER A 223 37.79 -41.91 -12.67
N VAL A 224 36.83 -41.25 -11.98
CA VAL A 224 35.76 -40.46 -12.60
C VAL A 224 35.51 -39.13 -11.87
N PRO A 225 35.03 -38.08 -12.58
CA PRO A 225 34.60 -36.85 -11.92
C PRO A 225 33.49 -37.10 -10.91
N GLY A 226 33.56 -36.46 -9.75
CA GLY A 226 32.54 -36.57 -8.71
C GLY A 226 32.74 -37.75 -7.74
N GLN A 227 33.84 -38.49 -7.85
CA GLN A 227 34.16 -39.55 -6.90
C GLN A 227 34.53 -38.96 -5.53
N ALA A 228 33.93 -39.48 -4.46
CA ALA A 228 34.08 -38.92 -3.11
C ALA A 228 35.40 -39.31 -2.42
N GLU A 229 35.98 -40.45 -2.82
CA GLU A 229 37.15 -41.06 -2.21
C GLU A 229 38.18 -41.43 -3.27
N CYS A 230 39.46 -41.25 -2.96
CA CYS A 230 40.53 -41.68 -3.86
C CYS A 230 40.74 -43.19 -3.76
N THR A 231 41.12 -43.81 -4.87
CA THR A 231 41.56 -45.21 -4.99
C THR A 231 43.07 -45.26 -5.21
N ASN A 232 43.71 -46.36 -4.80
CA ASN A 232 45.14 -46.55 -5.00
C ASN A 232 45.40 -46.92 -6.47
N LEU A 233 46.34 -46.24 -7.12
CA LEU A 233 46.73 -46.50 -8.52
C LEU A 233 47.23 -47.92 -8.73
N SER A 234 47.78 -48.59 -7.69
CA SER A 234 48.23 -49.97 -7.78
C SER A 234 47.09 -51.00 -7.87
N GLN A 235 45.83 -50.58 -7.70
CA GLN A 235 44.64 -51.44 -7.77
C GLN A 235 43.85 -51.29 -9.09
N GLU A 236 44.24 -50.39 -9.99
CA GLU A 236 43.55 -50.15 -11.28
C GLU A 236 44.27 -50.74 -12.52
N ILE A 237 45.45 -51.37 -12.34
CA ILE A 237 46.23 -52.02 -13.41
C ILE A 237 46.08 -53.55 -13.33
N GLY A 238 44.86 -54.04 -13.07
CA GLY A 238 44.52 -55.46 -13.00
C GLY A 238 43.51 -55.85 -14.06
#